data_AF-A0A392T1B9-F1
#
_entry.id   AF-A0A392T1B9-F1
#
_cell.length_a   1.000
_cell.length_b   1.000
_cell.length_c   1.000
_cell.angle_alpha   90.00
_cell.angle_beta   90.00
_cell.angle_gamma   90.00
#
_symmetry.space_group_name_H-M   'P 1'
#
loop_
_entity.id
_entity.type
_entity.pdbx_description
1 polymer ?
#
loop_
_entity_poly.entity_id
_entity_poly.type
_entity_poly.pdbx_seq_one_letter_code
_entity_poly.pdbx_strand_id
1 'polypeptide(L)'
;MDSRSWKAIVTGWTHPIVTAADGTTSQKPEADWTNAEDTEALGNSKALNAIFNGFDKNMFKLINTCTEAKEAWEILQTAHEG
;
A
#
# COMPACT_ATOMS: atom_id res chain seq x y z
N MET A 1 -2.78 13.10 7.40
CA MET A 1 -3.06 12.20 6.27
C MET A 1 -4.00 12.92 5.31
N ASP A 2 -3.68 12.95 4.02
CA ASP A 2 -4.53 13.59 3.01
C ASP A 2 -5.57 12.63 2.41
N SER A 3 -6.52 13.17 1.63
CA SER A 3 -7.64 12.39 1.08
C SER A 3 -7.20 11.25 0.16
N ARG A 4 -6.07 11.37 -0.55
CA ARG A 4 -5.61 10.32 -1.47
C ARG A 4 -4.97 9.19 -0.69
N SER A 5 -4.17 9.51 0.32
CA SER A 5 -3.61 8.51 1.24
C SER A 5 -4.70 7.77 2.01
N TRP A 6 -5.73 8.47 2.49
CA TRP A 6 -6.87 7.80 3.11
C TRP A 6 -7.60 6.87 2.14
N LYS A 7 -7.80 7.31 0.89
CA LYS A 7 -8.41 6.47 -0.14
C LYS A 7 -7.63 5.17 -0.36
N ALA A 8 -6.28 5.21 -0.37
CA ALA A 8 -5.45 4.02 -0.51
C ALA A 8 -5.67 2.98 0.60
N ILE A 9 -5.95 3.43 1.84
CA ILE A 9 -6.29 2.53 2.96
C ILE A 9 -7.66 1.87 2.72
N VAL A 10 -8.65 2.64 2.24
CA VAL A 10 -10.03 2.13 2.05
C VAL A 10 -10.15 1.23 0.83
N THR A 11 -9.64 1.67 -0.32
CA THR A 11 -9.78 0.94 -1.59
C THR A 11 -8.74 -0.15 -1.77
N GLY A 12 -7.57 -0.01 -1.12
CA GLY A 12 -6.38 -0.76 -1.45
C GLY A 12 -5.65 -0.12 -2.63
N TRP A 13 -4.35 -0.34 -2.68
CA TRP A 13 -3.49 -0.07 -3.82
C TRP A 13 -2.97 -1.41 -4.31
N THR A 14 -2.91 -1.59 -5.63
CA THR A 14 -2.31 -2.78 -6.23
C THR A 14 -1.13 -2.35 -7.07
N HIS A 15 -0.03 -3.08 -6.95
CA HIS A 15 1.15 -2.82 -7.75
C HIS A 15 0.79 -2.90 -9.25
N PRO A 16 1.16 -1.88 -10.06
CA PRO A 16 0.96 -1.92 -11.50
C PRO A 16 1.55 -3.19 -12.11
N ILE A 17 0.79 -3.82 -13.01
CA ILE A 17 1.20 -5.03 -13.72
C ILE A 17 1.31 -4.78 -15.22
N VAL A 18 2.18 -5.54 -15.86
CA VAL A 18 2.29 -5.64 -17.31
C VAL A 18 1.91 -7.06 -17.73
N THR A 19 1.15 -7.17 -18.82
CA THR A 19 0.78 -8.46 -19.43
C THR A 19 1.52 -8.61 -20.74
N ALA A 20 2.31 -9.67 -20.86
CA ALA A 20 3.02 -10.02 -22.09
C ALA A 20 2.07 -10.59 -23.15
N ALA A 21 2.55 -10.66 -24.39
CA ALA A 21 1.76 -11.15 -25.52
C ALA A 21 1.32 -12.63 -25.38
N ASP A 22 2.04 -13.41 -24.58
CA ASP A 22 1.71 -14.81 -24.26
C ASP A 22 0.71 -14.95 -23.09
N GLY A 23 0.24 -13.84 -22.52
CA GLY A 23 -0.68 -13.78 -21.40
C GLY A 23 -0.02 -13.82 -20.02
N THR A 24 1.31 -13.93 -19.94
CA THR A 24 2.03 -13.90 -18.67
C THR A 24 1.99 -12.51 -18.04
N THR A 25 1.69 -12.42 -16.74
CA THR A 25 1.69 -11.15 -16.00
C THR A 25 2.91 -11.02 -15.09
N SER A 26 3.49 -9.83 -15.01
CA SER A 26 4.56 -9.48 -14.07
C SER A 26 4.37 -8.08 -13.52
N GLN A 27 5.08 -7.75 -12.43
CA GLN A 27 5.12 -6.38 -11.92
C GLN A 27 5.72 -5.45 -12.98
N LYS A 28 5.00 -4.36 -13.27
CA LYS A 28 5.47 -3.33 -14.20
C LYS A 28 6.60 -2.52 -13.52
N PRO A 29 7.75 -2.30 -14.16
CA PRO A 29 8.82 -1.45 -13.64
C PRO A 29 8.32 -0.03 -13.34
N GLU A 30 8.80 0.58 -12.25
CA GLU A 30 8.42 1.95 -11.86
C GLU A 30 8.65 2.99 -12.96
N ALA A 31 9.71 2.83 -13.75
CA ALA A 31 10.03 3.72 -14.87
C ALA A 31 8.95 3.75 -15.97
N ASP A 32 8.12 2.71 -16.05
CA ASP A 32 7.05 2.57 -17.04
C ASP A 32 5.68 2.94 -16.48
N TRP A 33 5.61 3.37 -15.21
CA TRP A 33 4.36 3.76 -14.58
C TRP A 33 3.80 5.03 -15.23
N THR A 34 2.49 5.03 -15.43
CA THR A 34 1.74 6.23 -15.79
C THR A 34 1.69 7.19 -14.60
N ASN A 35 1.46 8.47 -14.87
CA ASN A 35 1.26 9.47 -13.80
C ASN A 35 0.14 9.08 -12.81
N ALA A 36 -0.89 8.36 -13.28
CA ALA A 36 -1.96 7.87 -12.43
C ALA A 36 -1.47 6.75 -11.49
N GLU A 37 -0.79 5.74 -12.02
CA GLU A 37 -0.18 4.63 -11.25
C GLU A 37 0.81 5.17 -10.21
N ASP A 38 1.66 6.12 -10.59
CA ASP A 38 2.62 6.78 -9.69
C ASP A 38 1.91 7.57 -8.57
N THR A 39 0.86 8.33 -8.92
CA THR A 39 0.08 9.08 -7.94
C THR A 39 -0.60 8.16 -6.92
N GLU A 40 -1.11 7.01 -7.36
CA GLU A 40 -1.73 6.01 -6.48
C GLU A 40 -0.70 5.34 -5.57
N ALA A 41 0.47 4.95 -6.13
CA ALA A 41 1.58 4.41 -5.36
C ALA A 41 2.10 5.40 -4.29
N LEU A 42 2.21 6.68 -4.64
CA LEU A 42 2.57 7.75 -3.70
C LEU A 42 1.52 7.87 -2.58
N GLY A 43 0.23 7.76 -2.92
CA GLY A 43 -0.86 7.75 -1.96
C GLY A 43 -0.71 6.62 -0.94
N ASN A 44 -0.45 5.41 -1.43
CA ASN A 44 -0.19 4.21 -0.62
C ASN A 44 1.04 4.37 0.27
N SER A 45 2.18 4.81 -0.27
CA SER A 45 3.42 5.00 0.49
C SER A 45 3.27 6.03 1.61
N LYS A 46 2.56 7.13 1.36
CA LYS A 46 2.25 8.13 2.40
C LYS A 46 1.34 7.57 3.48
N ALA A 47 0.36 6.73 3.10
CA ALA A 47 -0.53 6.08 4.04
C ALA A 47 0.22 5.08 4.93
N LEU A 48 1.05 4.21 4.34
CA LEU A 48 1.95 3.31 5.06
C LEU A 48 2.85 4.08 6.03
N ASN A 49 3.48 5.17 5.57
CA ASN A 49 4.33 5.96 6.45
C ASN A 49 3.52 6.57 7.61
N ALA A 50 2.31 7.06 7.38
CA ALA A 50 1.46 7.57 8.45
C ALA A 50 1.06 6.47 9.45
N ILE A 51 0.76 5.27 8.96
CA ILE A 51 0.49 4.10 9.79
C ILE A 51 1.74 3.71 10.59
N PHE A 52 2.90 3.58 9.96
CA PHE A 52 4.14 3.16 10.65
C PHE A 52 4.59 4.13 11.74
N ASN A 53 4.39 5.44 11.54
CA ASN A 53 4.74 6.45 12.53
C ASN A 53 3.65 6.67 13.60
N GLY A 54 2.41 6.23 13.33
CA GLY A 54 1.27 6.46 14.22
C GLY A 54 1.12 5.45 15.36
N PHE A 55 1.85 4.32 15.32
CA PHE A 55 1.66 3.19 16.24
C PHE A 55 2.94 2.83 17.00
N ASP A 56 2.78 2.17 18.15
CA ASP A 56 3.90 1.72 19.00
C ASP A 56 4.82 0.72 18.29
N LYS A 57 6.06 0.61 18.79
CA LYS A 57 7.12 -0.27 18.24
C LYS A 57 6.70 -1.74 18.09
N ASN A 58 5.77 -2.22 18.90
CA ASN A 58 5.26 -3.59 18.82
C ASN A 58 4.31 -3.77 17.63
N MET A 59 3.42 -2.82 17.39
CA MET A 59 2.56 -2.81 16.21
C MET A 59 3.37 -2.62 14.93
N PHE A 60 4.41 -1.77 14.97
CA PHE A 60 5.32 -1.62 13.82
C PHE A 60 5.93 -2.95 13.37
N LYS A 61 6.31 -3.84 14.31
CA LYS A 61 6.86 -5.16 13.94
C LYS A 61 5.87 -6.04 13.17
N LEU A 62 4.56 -5.91 13.44
CA LEU A 62 3.52 -6.69 12.78
C LEU A 62 3.31 -6.28 11.32
N ILE A 63 3.57 -5.01 10.99
CA ILE A 63 3.20 -4.43 9.70
C ILE A 63 4.39 -3.92 8.88
N ASN A 64 5.64 -3.97 9.38
CA ASN A 64 6.78 -3.39 8.64
C ASN A 64 7.05 -4.06 7.28
N THR A 65 6.55 -5.28 7.09
CA THR A 65 6.68 -6.02 5.82
C THR A 65 5.54 -5.72 4.84
N CYS A 66 4.50 -5.01 5.26
CA CYS A 66 3.37 -4.67 4.41
C CYS A 66 3.79 -3.63 3.37
N THR A 67 3.45 -3.92 2.11
CA THR A 67 3.61 -3.01 0.98
C THR A 67 2.31 -2.31 0.60
N GLU A 68 1.19 -2.71 1.19
CA GLU A 68 -0.13 -2.12 1.01
C GLU A 68 -0.65 -1.51 2.32
N ALA A 69 -1.03 -0.23 2.27
CA ALA A 69 -1.54 0.49 3.43
C ALA A 69 -2.82 -0.12 3.98
N LYS A 70 -3.64 -0.71 3.10
CA LYS A 70 -4.86 -1.42 3.47
C LYS A 70 -4.56 -2.67 4.28
N GLU A 71 -3.63 -3.51 3.82
CA GLU A 71 -3.21 -4.71 4.54
C GLU A 71 -2.67 -4.34 5.94
N ALA A 72 -1.78 -3.33 6.01
CA ALA A 72 -1.25 -2.85 7.28
C ALA A 72 -2.37 -2.39 8.23
N TRP A 73 -3.37 -1.68 7.71
CA TRP A 73 -4.52 -1.23 8.48
C TRP A 73 -5.40 -2.39 8.99
N GLU A 74 -5.71 -3.37 8.13
CA GLU A 74 -6.51 -4.55 8.49
C GLU A 74 -5.84 -5.40 9.59
N ILE A 75 -4.51 -5.57 9.53
CA ILE A 75 -3.73 -6.25 10.58
C ILE A 75 -3.85 -5.50 11.91
N LEU A 76 -3.75 -4.17 11.89
CA LEU A 76 -3.85 -3.36 13.10
C LEU A 76 -5.24 -3.41 13.73
N GLN A 77 -6.30 -3.39 12.92
CA GLN A 77 -7.67 -3.56 13.42
C GLN A 77 -7.83 -4.90 14.14
N THR A 78 -7.35 -5.97 13.50
CA THR A 78 -7.41 -7.33 14.07
C THR A 78 -6.62 -7.45 15.37
N ALA A 79 -5.46 -6.79 15.48
CA ALA A 79 -4.61 -6.84 16.67
C ALA A 79 -5.18 -6.06 17.87
N HIS A 80 -6.10 -5.11 17.65
CA HIS A 80 -6.70 -4.31 18.72
C HIS A 80 -8.07 -4.85 19.17
N GLU A 81 -8.78 -5.55 18.29
CA GLU A 81 -10.09 -6.17 18.57
C GLU A 81 -9.98 -7.61 19.11
N GLY A 82 -8.75 -8.13 19.26
CA GLY A 82 -8.44 -9.46 19.82
C GLY A 82 -8.39 -9.53 21.34
#